data_AF-W6K0H3-F1
#
_entry.id   AF-W6K0H3-F1
#
_cell.length_a   1.000
_cell.length_b   1.000
_cell.length_c   1.000
_cell.angle_alpha   90.00
_cell.angle_beta   90.00
_cell.angle_gamma   90.00
#
_symmetry.space_group_name_H-M   'P 1'
#
loop_
_entity.id
_entity.type
_entity.pdbx_description
1 polymer ?
#
loop_
_entity_poly.entity_id
_entity_poly.type
_entity_poly.pdbx_seq_one_letter_code
_entity_poly.pdbx_strand_id
1 'polypeptide(L)'
;MERRLKLARKLLNPTNSVLIISIDEREYLRLGLLLEQTFPEARIQMVSVAINPAAIARGSEFRRADEYYFFVMLGDAAPLPVPLASDWITTKGRTHRGEIRWDLLRRSAASSARSDRPGMFFPIFLNPDTRTIHSVGEAIDLATDRAAVAPPDGTIAVWPIRRNGTEGRWRLGPSSTREALTNGFVKVGAVKGENTPIYYLTVGEQRKIQDGIYTVTGRDTDGSVVTSTLDSDERRVIPSTQWRVASHDSTQYGSRMLMRFIPDRRFPFPKSLYAVEDALRFFLADKPDAVVIDFFAGSGTTAHAVMRLNHQDGGHRRSIMVTNNEVSATEETSLRRKGHRPGDPEWEALGICDFITKPRIEAAITGLTPSGETIRGEYQFTDPFPMSDGLEENVEFFTLTYEDPRVVGADMAFEAIAPLLWMRAGARGEPITSTTDTFALADTYGVLFAIDAAGAFAAAVDHAGELEVAFIVTDDEKQFQRVAALLPARVETVRLYESYLRTFEINTGKE
;
A
#
# COMPACT_ATOMS: atom_id res chain seq x y z
N MET A 1 0.40 22.82 -6.19
CA MET A 1 0.67 21.42 -5.81
C MET A 1 2.11 21.23 -5.31
N GLU A 2 3.11 21.68 -6.06
CA GLU A 2 4.55 21.58 -5.71
C GLU A 2 4.89 21.86 -4.25
N ARG A 3 4.44 22.99 -3.66
CA ARG A 3 4.72 23.32 -2.25
C ARG A 3 4.26 22.22 -1.28
N ARG A 4 3.10 21.60 -1.53
CA ARG A 4 2.57 20.49 -0.73
C ARG A 4 3.41 19.22 -0.92
N LEU A 5 3.81 18.91 -2.15
CA LEU A 5 4.70 17.77 -2.43
C LEU A 5 6.08 17.92 -1.76
N LYS A 6 6.64 19.14 -1.76
CA LYS A 6 7.89 19.44 -1.05
C LYS A 6 7.76 19.24 0.46
N LEU A 7 6.62 19.57 1.05
CA LEU A 7 6.35 19.28 2.47
C LEU A 7 6.15 17.78 2.71
N ALA A 8 5.37 17.10 1.88
CA ALA A 8 5.18 15.65 1.97
C ALA A 8 6.52 14.90 1.89
N ARG A 9 7.44 15.34 1.02
CA ARG A 9 8.80 14.80 0.93
C ARG A 9 9.58 14.89 2.25
N LYS A 10 9.38 15.94 3.05
CA LYS A 10 10.00 16.08 4.37
C LYS A 10 9.42 15.13 5.42
N LEU A 11 8.15 14.72 5.24
CA LEU A 11 7.43 13.84 6.18
C LEU A 11 7.64 12.35 5.86
N LEU A 12 7.87 12.01 4.60
CA LEU A 12 8.04 10.63 4.15
C LEU A 12 9.36 10.04 4.66
N ASN A 13 9.31 8.81 5.20
CA ASN A 13 10.50 8.07 5.58
C ASN A 13 11.33 7.74 4.32
N PRO A 14 12.56 8.25 4.17
CA PRO A 14 13.36 8.05 2.96
C PRO A 14 13.78 6.59 2.73
N THR A 15 13.74 5.75 3.77
CA THR A 15 14.20 4.36 3.73
C THR A 15 13.12 3.40 3.24
N ASN A 16 11.86 3.60 3.65
CA ASN A 16 10.76 2.68 3.29
C ASN A 16 9.41 3.40 3.45
N SER A 17 9.03 4.17 2.44
CA SER A 17 7.69 4.77 2.37
C SER A 17 7.21 4.92 0.92
N VAL A 18 5.92 5.15 0.77
CA VAL A 18 5.28 5.39 -0.53
C VAL A 18 4.38 6.62 -0.44
N LEU A 19 4.41 7.45 -1.47
CA LEU A 19 3.39 8.47 -1.71
C LEU A 19 2.47 7.98 -2.84
N ILE A 20 1.18 7.88 -2.53
CA ILE A 20 0.15 7.40 -3.46
C ILE A 20 -0.73 8.58 -3.85
N ILE A 21 -0.87 8.84 -5.15
CA ILE A 21 -1.65 9.98 -5.65
C ILE A 21 -2.60 9.51 -6.74
N SER A 22 -3.91 9.64 -6.50
CA SER A 22 -4.91 9.47 -7.56
C SER A 22 -5.04 10.73 -8.39
N ILE A 23 -5.15 10.61 -9.70
CA ILE A 23 -5.33 11.71 -10.64
C ILE A 23 -6.20 11.28 -11.82
N ASP A 24 -6.93 12.23 -12.40
CA ASP A 24 -7.70 12.00 -13.61
C ASP A 24 -6.84 12.15 -14.89
N GLU A 25 -7.47 12.02 -16.05
CA GLU A 25 -6.82 12.14 -17.35
C GLU A 25 -6.37 13.56 -17.73
N ARG A 26 -6.74 14.59 -16.96
CA ARG A 26 -6.47 15.98 -17.34
C ARG A 26 -5.07 16.43 -16.94
N GLU A 27 -4.63 16.03 -15.75
CA GLU A 27 -3.39 16.54 -15.14
C GLU A 27 -2.30 15.48 -14.95
N TYR A 28 -2.55 14.21 -15.30
CA TYR A 28 -1.60 13.10 -15.04
C TYR A 28 -0.20 13.32 -15.62
N LEU A 29 -0.06 13.90 -16.83
CA LEU A 29 1.24 14.19 -17.44
C LEU A 29 2.02 15.27 -16.67
N ARG A 30 1.34 16.36 -16.29
CA ARG A 30 1.97 17.46 -15.55
C ARG A 30 2.33 17.03 -14.14
N LEU A 31 1.47 16.25 -13.51
CA LEU A 31 1.76 15.64 -12.21
C LEU A 31 2.96 14.69 -12.32
N GLY A 32 3.01 13.81 -13.31
CA GLY A 32 4.14 12.89 -13.52
C GLY A 32 5.47 13.63 -13.61
N LEU A 33 5.56 14.68 -14.46
CA LEU A 33 6.74 15.52 -14.57
C LEU A 33 7.11 16.20 -13.24
N LEU A 34 6.12 16.72 -12.52
CA LEU A 34 6.35 17.37 -11.22
C LEU A 34 6.86 16.37 -10.16
N LEU A 35 6.36 15.13 -10.18
CA LEU A 35 6.80 14.07 -9.26
C LEU A 35 8.24 13.67 -9.55
N GLU A 36 8.61 13.47 -10.82
CA GLU A 36 10.00 13.19 -11.22
C GLU A 36 10.96 14.32 -10.80
N GLN A 37 10.54 15.58 -10.92
CA GLN A 37 11.33 16.73 -10.48
C GLN A 37 11.44 16.83 -8.95
N THR A 38 10.37 16.51 -8.23
CA THR A 38 10.32 16.69 -6.77
C THR A 38 10.98 15.52 -6.02
N PHE A 39 10.91 14.31 -6.59
CA PHE A 39 11.40 13.05 -6.03
C PHE A 39 12.34 12.33 -7.03
N PRO A 40 13.47 12.92 -7.41
CA PRO A 40 14.40 12.33 -8.40
C PRO A 40 14.99 10.99 -7.96
N GLU A 41 14.99 10.70 -6.65
CA GLU A 41 15.45 9.44 -6.05
C GLU A 41 14.40 8.32 -6.05
N ALA A 42 13.13 8.65 -6.26
CA ALA A 42 12.04 7.70 -6.11
C ALA A 42 11.86 6.81 -7.34
N ARG A 43 11.41 5.58 -7.11
CA ARG A 43 10.84 4.75 -8.18
C ARG A 43 9.38 5.12 -8.35
N ILE A 44 9.01 5.64 -9.51
CA ILE A 44 7.64 6.09 -9.79
C ILE A 44 6.97 5.11 -10.75
N GLN A 45 5.80 4.62 -10.36
CA GLN A 45 4.97 3.74 -11.19
C GLN A 45 3.56 4.30 -11.31
N MET A 46 3.05 4.37 -12.54
CA MET A 46 1.66 4.73 -12.81
C MET A 46 0.84 3.45 -13.02
N VAL A 47 -0.31 3.39 -12.35
CA VAL A 47 -1.31 2.32 -12.47
C VAL A 47 -2.60 2.92 -12.98
N SER A 48 -3.25 2.24 -13.92
CA SER A 48 -4.58 2.63 -14.41
C SER A 48 -5.64 1.81 -13.69
N VAL A 49 -6.67 2.48 -13.18
CA VAL A 49 -7.69 1.90 -12.29
C VAL A 49 -9.08 2.17 -12.87
N ALA A 50 -9.79 1.10 -13.22
CA ALA A 50 -11.14 1.19 -13.75
C ALA A 50 -12.15 1.49 -12.63
N ILE A 51 -12.44 2.77 -12.41
CA ILE A 51 -13.32 3.26 -11.35
C ILE A 51 -14.81 3.33 -11.74
N ASN A 52 -15.12 3.22 -13.03
CA ASN A 52 -16.49 3.19 -13.53
C ASN A 52 -16.65 2.20 -14.69
N PRO A 53 -17.03 0.95 -14.41
CA PRO A 53 -17.20 -0.09 -15.43
C PRO A 53 -18.22 0.26 -16.52
N ALA A 54 -19.24 1.07 -16.21
CA ALA A 54 -20.26 1.48 -17.17
C ALA A 54 -19.75 2.52 -18.19
N ALA A 55 -18.66 3.21 -17.85
CA ALA A 55 -18.05 4.31 -18.58
C ALA A 55 -18.98 5.49 -18.87
N ILE A 56 -18.53 6.70 -18.58
CA ILE A 56 -19.34 7.92 -18.75
C ILE A 56 -19.18 8.45 -20.18
N ALA A 57 -20.29 8.63 -20.88
CA ALA A 57 -20.31 9.23 -22.22
C ALA A 57 -19.83 10.69 -22.19
N ARG A 58 -19.04 11.08 -23.19
CA ARG A 58 -18.51 12.42 -23.36
C ARG A 58 -18.68 12.92 -24.79
N GLY A 59 -19.93 13.13 -25.21
CA GLY A 59 -20.23 13.62 -26.56
C GLY A 59 -19.58 12.74 -27.64
N SER A 60 -18.64 13.32 -28.40
CA SER A 60 -17.88 12.65 -29.47
C SER A 60 -16.53 12.05 -29.03
N GLU A 61 -16.26 11.95 -27.74
CA GLU A 61 -15.03 11.35 -27.18
C GLU A 61 -15.25 9.89 -26.75
N PHE A 62 -14.14 9.17 -26.49
CA PHE A 62 -14.20 7.88 -25.80
C PHE A 62 -14.83 8.04 -24.42
N ARG A 63 -15.59 7.02 -24.00
CA ARG A 63 -16.22 7.03 -22.68
C ARG A 63 -15.15 6.90 -21.59
N ARG A 64 -15.23 7.72 -20.54
CA ARG A 64 -14.29 7.67 -19.41
C ARG A 64 -14.68 6.56 -18.44
N ALA A 65 -13.76 5.63 -18.20
CA ALA A 65 -13.94 4.54 -17.23
C ALA A 65 -12.89 4.54 -16.11
N ASP A 66 -11.75 5.22 -16.31
CA ASP A 66 -10.55 5.02 -15.51
C ASP A 66 -10.08 6.30 -14.79
N GLU A 67 -9.29 6.10 -13.75
CA GLU A 67 -8.39 7.07 -13.12
C GLU A 67 -6.96 6.48 -13.08
N TYR A 68 -5.96 7.31 -12.75
CA TYR A 68 -4.57 6.90 -12.66
C TYR A 68 -4.03 7.09 -11.24
N TYR A 69 -3.35 6.09 -10.71
CA TYR A 69 -2.66 6.17 -9.43
C TYR A 69 -1.15 6.20 -9.67
N PHE A 70 -0.48 7.23 -9.16
CA PHE A 70 0.98 7.28 -9.06
C PHE A 70 1.41 6.70 -7.72
N PHE A 71 2.30 5.72 -7.77
CA PHE A 71 3.02 5.18 -6.61
C PHE A 71 4.47 5.68 -6.68
N VAL A 72 4.81 6.60 -5.78
CA VAL A 72 6.16 7.17 -5.64
C VAL A 72 6.84 6.47 -4.48
N MET A 73 7.67 5.47 -4.80
CA MET A 73 8.29 4.58 -3.83
C MET A 73 9.70 5.05 -3.47
N LEU A 74 9.95 5.24 -2.17
CA LEU A 74 11.22 5.68 -1.61
C LEU A 74 11.98 4.51 -0.96
N GLY A 75 13.30 4.50 -1.12
CA GLY A 75 14.19 3.48 -0.56
C GLY A 75 13.82 2.06 -0.98
N ASP A 76 13.51 1.20 -0.01
CA ASP A 76 13.16 -0.21 -0.21
C ASP A 76 11.66 -0.46 -0.41
N ALA A 77 10.83 0.61 -0.41
CA ALA A 77 9.39 0.45 -0.59
C ALA A 77 9.06 -0.23 -1.93
N ALA A 78 8.26 -1.29 -1.85
CA ALA A 78 7.77 -2.05 -2.99
C ALA A 78 6.39 -2.65 -2.65
N PRO A 79 5.53 -2.90 -3.65
CA PRO A 79 4.26 -3.57 -3.40
C PRO A 79 4.51 -5.01 -2.93
N LEU A 80 3.78 -5.41 -1.90
CA LEU A 80 3.84 -6.72 -1.29
C LEU A 80 2.88 -7.69 -1.99
N PRO A 81 3.24 -8.98 -2.07
CA PRO A 81 2.33 -10.00 -2.53
C PRO A 81 1.25 -10.26 -1.46
N VAL A 82 -0.01 -9.98 -1.80
CA VAL A 82 -1.15 -10.16 -0.89
C VAL A 82 -2.19 -11.09 -1.50
N PRO A 83 -3.03 -11.75 -0.69
CA PRO A 83 -4.17 -12.52 -1.20
C PRO A 83 -5.09 -11.62 -2.03
N LEU A 84 -5.33 -11.95 -3.29
CA LEU A 84 -6.20 -11.19 -4.18
C LEU A 84 -7.23 -12.09 -4.85
N ALA A 85 -8.46 -11.58 -4.98
CA ALA A 85 -9.54 -12.26 -5.66
C ALA A 85 -9.22 -12.51 -7.15
N SER A 86 -9.94 -13.46 -7.74
CA SER A 86 -9.66 -13.92 -9.11
C SER A 86 -9.83 -12.84 -10.20
N ASP A 87 -10.60 -11.77 -9.95
CA ASP A 87 -10.81 -10.66 -10.89
C ASP A 87 -9.58 -9.73 -11.02
N TRP A 88 -8.66 -9.77 -10.06
CA TRP A 88 -7.33 -9.16 -10.19
C TRP A 88 -6.43 -9.86 -11.21
N ILE A 89 -6.75 -11.11 -11.54
CA ILE A 89 -5.95 -11.98 -12.39
C ILE A 89 -6.62 -12.07 -13.75
N THR A 90 -5.87 -11.77 -14.81
CA THR A 90 -6.39 -11.93 -16.18
C THR A 90 -6.59 -13.42 -16.49
N THR A 91 -7.82 -13.90 -16.41
CA THR A 91 -8.18 -15.32 -16.63
C THR A 91 -7.88 -15.83 -18.05
N LYS A 92 -7.60 -14.93 -19.00
CA LYS A 92 -7.28 -15.24 -20.41
C LYS A 92 -5.80 -15.10 -20.77
N GLY A 93 -4.90 -15.55 -19.89
CA GLY A 93 -3.44 -15.60 -20.11
C GLY A 93 -2.88 -17.04 -20.17
N ARG A 94 -1.67 -17.22 -20.71
CA ARG A 94 -0.92 -18.51 -20.80
C ARG A 94 -0.42 -19.02 -19.43
N THR A 95 -0.81 -18.37 -18.34
CA THR A 95 -0.40 -18.60 -16.97
C THR A 95 -1.62 -18.33 -16.08
N HIS A 96 -1.62 -18.84 -14.85
CA HIS A 96 -2.54 -18.45 -13.77
C HIS A 96 -3.83 -19.27 -13.57
N ARG A 97 -3.78 -20.60 -13.77
CA ARG A 97 -4.70 -21.50 -13.05
C ARG A 97 -4.28 -21.78 -11.59
N GLY A 98 -3.30 -21.04 -11.06
CA GLY A 98 -2.70 -21.35 -9.76
C GLY A 98 -1.74 -22.52 -9.81
N GLU A 99 -1.34 -22.94 -10.99
CA GLU A 99 -0.32 -23.96 -11.22
C GLU A 99 1.03 -23.30 -11.49
N ILE A 100 2.10 -23.98 -11.08
CA ILE A 100 3.46 -23.54 -11.39
C ILE A 100 3.70 -23.50 -12.90
N ARG A 101 4.43 -22.49 -13.38
CA ARG A 101 4.62 -22.27 -14.81
C ARG A 101 5.78 -23.09 -15.36
N TRP A 102 5.47 -23.92 -16.35
CA TRP A 102 6.46 -24.62 -17.18
C TRP A 102 6.71 -23.87 -18.50
N ASP A 103 7.95 -23.44 -18.75
CA ASP A 103 8.34 -22.80 -20.00
C ASP A 103 9.03 -23.78 -20.95
N LEU A 104 8.97 -23.55 -22.26
CA LEU A 104 9.74 -24.32 -23.23
C LEU A 104 11.24 -24.11 -23.00
N LEU A 105 11.98 -25.22 -22.85
CA LEU A 105 13.43 -25.23 -22.73
C LEU A 105 14.09 -24.71 -24.01
N ARG A 106 13.48 -24.95 -25.18
CA ARG A 106 13.93 -24.35 -26.46
C ARG A 106 13.69 -22.84 -26.44
N ARG A 107 14.71 -22.06 -26.78
CA ARG A 107 14.59 -20.60 -26.86
C ARG A 107 13.80 -20.19 -28.11
N SER A 108 12.84 -19.28 -27.95
CA SER A 108 11.98 -18.77 -29.04
C SER A 108 12.09 -17.26 -29.28
N ALA A 109 12.84 -16.54 -28.45
CA ALA A 109 13.01 -15.08 -28.51
C ALA A 109 14.30 -14.68 -29.25
N ALA A 110 14.70 -13.41 -29.16
CA ALA A 110 15.98 -12.92 -29.69
C ALA A 110 17.18 -13.77 -29.24
N SER A 111 18.17 -13.91 -30.12
CA SER A 111 19.35 -14.77 -29.94
C SER A 111 18.99 -16.24 -29.66
N SER A 112 18.10 -16.83 -30.46
CA SER A 112 17.63 -18.22 -30.33
C SER A 112 18.36 -19.22 -31.23
N ALA A 113 19.38 -18.80 -31.99
CA ALA A 113 20.07 -19.65 -32.96
C ALA A 113 21.17 -20.44 -32.26
N ARG A 114 21.52 -21.60 -32.83
CA ARG A 114 22.72 -22.34 -32.41
C ARG A 114 23.96 -21.44 -32.46
N SER A 115 24.12 -20.65 -33.52
CA SER A 115 25.24 -19.72 -33.72
C SER A 115 25.36 -18.65 -32.64
N ASP A 116 24.27 -18.25 -31.98
CA ASP A 116 24.31 -17.23 -30.93
C ASP A 116 25.02 -17.72 -29.67
N ARG A 117 24.85 -19.01 -29.32
CA ARG A 117 25.54 -19.69 -28.21
C ARG A 117 25.70 -21.17 -28.52
N PRO A 118 26.80 -21.58 -29.19
CA PRO A 118 27.01 -22.96 -29.64
C PRO A 118 26.94 -24.01 -28.52
N GLY A 119 27.48 -23.69 -27.34
CA GLY A 119 27.46 -24.58 -26.17
C GLY A 119 26.07 -24.88 -25.58
N MET A 120 25.00 -24.37 -26.18
CA MET A 120 23.60 -24.61 -25.78
C MET A 120 22.87 -25.53 -26.77
N PHE A 121 23.61 -26.20 -27.66
CA PHE A 121 23.09 -27.14 -28.65
C PHE A 121 23.65 -28.54 -28.38
N PHE A 122 22.84 -29.36 -27.74
CA PHE A 122 23.16 -30.72 -27.31
C PHE A 122 21.92 -31.60 -27.38
N PRO A 123 22.06 -32.93 -27.50
CA PRO A 123 20.93 -33.84 -27.50
C PRO A 123 20.43 -34.10 -26.08
N ILE A 124 19.11 -34.18 -25.94
CA ILE A 124 18.46 -34.78 -24.78
C ILE A 124 17.95 -36.15 -25.22
N PHE A 125 18.48 -37.22 -24.63
CA PHE A 125 18.10 -38.59 -24.98
C PHE A 125 16.84 -38.98 -24.22
N LEU A 126 15.77 -39.23 -24.95
CA LEU A 126 14.44 -39.54 -24.43
C LEU A 126 14.10 -41.00 -24.71
N ASN A 127 13.60 -41.71 -23.71
CA ASN A 127 12.94 -42.99 -23.92
C ASN A 127 11.47 -42.73 -24.35
N PRO A 128 11.09 -43.00 -25.61
CA PRO A 128 9.78 -42.62 -26.14
C PRO A 128 8.63 -43.42 -25.52
N ASP A 129 8.88 -44.66 -25.10
CA ASP A 129 7.86 -45.58 -24.56
C ASP A 129 7.47 -45.20 -23.14
N THR A 130 8.47 -44.91 -22.30
CA THR A 130 8.26 -44.51 -20.90
C THR A 130 8.07 -43.00 -20.73
N ARG A 131 8.35 -42.20 -21.77
CA ARG A 131 8.34 -40.74 -21.76
C ARG A 131 9.31 -40.12 -20.75
N THR A 132 10.38 -40.83 -20.39
CA THR A 132 11.41 -40.37 -19.45
C THR A 132 12.67 -39.91 -20.16
N ILE A 133 13.37 -38.93 -19.60
CA ILE A 133 14.70 -38.53 -20.10
C ILE A 133 15.72 -39.54 -19.58
N HIS A 134 16.37 -40.26 -20.49
CA HIS A 134 17.45 -41.20 -20.17
C HIS A 134 18.71 -40.45 -19.71
N SER A 135 19.14 -39.45 -20.49
CA SER A 135 20.36 -38.70 -20.21
C SER A 135 20.46 -37.40 -21.01
N VAL A 136 21.27 -36.46 -20.55
CA VAL A 136 21.60 -35.22 -21.26
C VAL A 136 23.01 -35.32 -21.84
N GLY A 137 23.11 -35.27 -23.18
CA GLY A 137 24.38 -35.32 -23.89
C GLY A 137 25.21 -34.03 -23.76
N GLU A 138 26.40 -34.05 -24.35
CA GLU A 138 27.28 -32.87 -24.41
C GLU A 138 26.96 -31.99 -25.62
N ALA A 139 27.37 -30.72 -25.52
CA ALA A 139 27.25 -29.80 -26.64
C ALA A 139 28.23 -30.16 -27.75
N ILE A 140 27.75 -30.07 -28.98
CA ILE A 140 28.55 -30.32 -30.19
C ILE A 140 28.96 -28.99 -30.84
N ASP A 141 30.16 -28.94 -31.41
CA ASP A 141 30.66 -27.74 -32.10
C ASP A 141 29.81 -27.39 -33.34
N LEU A 142 29.90 -26.17 -33.86
CA LEU A 142 29.07 -25.71 -34.99
C LEU A 142 29.29 -26.50 -36.29
N ALA A 143 30.44 -27.13 -36.47
CA ALA A 143 30.77 -27.87 -37.69
C ALA A 143 30.22 -29.31 -37.67
N THR A 144 29.95 -29.83 -36.48
CA THR A 144 29.44 -31.18 -36.26
C THR A 144 27.97 -31.26 -36.61
N ASP A 145 27.65 -32.17 -37.54
CA ASP A 145 26.28 -32.55 -37.87
C ASP A 145 25.66 -33.32 -36.70
N ARG A 146 24.46 -32.90 -36.27
CA ARG A 146 23.71 -33.58 -35.21
C ARG A 146 23.36 -35.02 -35.57
N ALA A 147 23.25 -35.36 -36.86
CA ALA A 147 22.97 -36.72 -37.32
C ALA A 147 24.12 -37.69 -37.02
N ALA A 148 25.33 -37.18 -36.75
CA ALA A 148 26.47 -38.00 -36.34
C ALA A 148 26.38 -38.51 -34.90
N VAL A 149 25.47 -37.97 -34.08
CA VAL A 149 25.30 -38.40 -32.69
C VAL A 149 24.32 -39.55 -32.60
N ALA A 150 24.84 -40.76 -32.39
CA ALA A 150 24.03 -41.95 -32.16
C ALA A 150 23.36 -41.90 -30.77
N PRO A 151 22.02 -42.03 -30.68
CA PRO A 151 21.35 -42.14 -29.40
C PRO A 151 21.63 -43.50 -28.75
N PRO A 152 21.67 -43.59 -27.40
CA PRO A 152 21.67 -44.87 -26.69
C PRO A 152 20.52 -45.78 -27.12
N ASP A 153 20.72 -47.10 -27.02
CA ASP A 153 19.73 -48.10 -27.39
C ASP A 153 18.37 -47.85 -26.73
N GLY A 154 17.29 -47.92 -27.51
CA GLY A 154 15.93 -47.67 -27.04
C GLY A 154 15.59 -46.20 -26.76
N THR A 155 16.44 -45.25 -27.16
CA THR A 155 16.20 -43.81 -26.99
C THR A 155 16.19 -43.05 -28.31
N ILE A 156 15.65 -41.83 -28.28
CA ILE A 156 15.70 -40.86 -29.37
C ILE A 156 16.45 -39.60 -28.93
N ALA A 157 17.19 -38.98 -29.84
CA ALA A 157 17.85 -37.70 -29.60
C ALA A 157 16.91 -36.52 -29.90
N VAL A 158 16.52 -35.78 -28.87
CA VAL A 158 15.71 -34.56 -28.99
C VAL A 158 16.63 -33.34 -29.09
N TRP A 159 16.40 -32.52 -30.10
CA TRP A 159 17.24 -31.35 -30.42
C TRP A 159 16.42 -30.05 -30.40
N PRO A 160 17.04 -28.89 -30.15
CA PRO A 160 16.34 -27.61 -30.12
C PRO A 160 16.09 -27.07 -31.53
N ILE A 161 15.46 -27.86 -32.40
CA ILE A 161 15.15 -27.49 -33.79
C ILE A 161 13.97 -26.53 -33.80
N ARG A 162 14.04 -25.47 -34.62
CA ARG A 162 12.98 -24.47 -34.73
C ARG A 162 11.88 -24.94 -35.68
N ARG A 163 10.72 -24.25 -35.67
CA ARG A 163 9.58 -24.60 -36.53
C ARG A 163 9.89 -24.54 -38.03
N ASN A 164 10.83 -23.69 -38.44
CA ASN A 164 11.31 -23.58 -39.82
C ASN A 164 12.44 -24.56 -40.16
N GLY A 165 12.70 -25.56 -39.30
CA GLY A 165 13.74 -26.58 -39.50
C GLY A 165 15.16 -26.14 -39.17
N THR A 166 15.40 -24.85 -38.90
CA THR A 166 16.75 -24.38 -38.57
C THR A 166 17.14 -24.69 -37.13
N GLU A 167 18.44 -24.78 -36.88
CA GLU A 167 18.99 -25.11 -35.57
C GLU A 167 18.84 -23.95 -34.59
N GLY A 168 18.08 -24.19 -33.52
CA GLY A 168 17.92 -23.27 -32.41
C GLY A 168 18.93 -23.56 -31.31
N ARG A 169 18.59 -23.16 -30.08
CA ARG A 169 19.33 -23.53 -28.88
C ARG A 169 18.43 -23.74 -27.68
N TRP A 170 18.91 -24.51 -26.73
CA TRP A 170 18.32 -24.59 -25.39
C TRP A 170 18.54 -23.29 -24.61
N ARG A 171 17.75 -23.09 -23.56
CA ARG A 171 17.91 -21.98 -22.61
C ARG A 171 18.96 -22.28 -21.55
N LEU A 172 19.18 -23.55 -21.23
CA LEU A 172 20.15 -24.06 -20.27
C LEU A 172 21.27 -24.81 -21.00
N GLY A 173 22.46 -24.83 -20.40
CA GLY A 173 23.57 -25.67 -20.88
C GLY A 173 23.42 -27.13 -20.42
N PRO A 174 24.30 -28.05 -20.86
CA PRO A 174 24.23 -29.46 -20.50
C PRO A 174 24.22 -29.71 -18.98
N SER A 175 25.17 -29.13 -18.25
CA SER A 175 25.32 -29.28 -16.80
C SER A 175 24.09 -28.78 -16.03
N SER A 176 23.65 -27.54 -16.30
CA SER A 176 22.45 -26.97 -15.69
C SER A 176 21.18 -27.73 -16.04
N THR A 177 21.12 -28.36 -17.21
CA THR A 177 19.99 -29.21 -17.61
C THR A 177 19.98 -30.52 -16.83
N ARG A 178 21.14 -31.13 -16.57
CA ARG A 178 21.25 -32.31 -15.69
C ARG A 178 20.85 -32.01 -14.25
N GLU A 179 21.30 -30.87 -13.74
CA GLU A 179 20.93 -30.40 -12.41
C GLU A 179 19.42 -30.18 -12.31
N ALA A 180 18.83 -29.44 -13.26
CA ALA A 180 17.40 -29.22 -13.33
C ALA A 180 16.63 -30.55 -13.44
N LEU A 181 17.10 -31.51 -14.24
CA LEU A 181 16.49 -32.82 -14.38
C LEU A 181 16.49 -33.60 -13.05
N THR A 182 17.61 -33.60 -12.32
CA THR A 182 17.75 -34.27 -11.02
C THR A 182 16.74 -33.73 -10.00
N ASN A 183 16.55 -32.41 -10.00
CA ASN A 183 15.58 -31.72 -9.15
C ASN A 183 14.12 -31.86 -9.62
N GLY A 184 13.87 -32.55 -10.74
CA GLY A 184 12.54 -32.71 -11.32
C GLY A 184 12.01 -31.42 -11.97
N PHE A 185 12.89 -30.50 -12.36
CA PHE A 185 12.57 -29.20 -12.98
C PHE A 185 12.66 -29.23 -14.51
N VAL A 186 12.69 -30.42 -15.10
CA VAL A 186 12.57 -30.64 -16.55
C VAL A 186 11.40 -31.58 -16.79
N LYS A 187 10.55 -31.24 -17.77
CA LYS A 187 9.31 -31.97 -18.07
C LYS A 187 9.22 -32.31 -19.56
N VAL A 188 8.78 -33.52 -19.87
CA VAL A 188 8.61 -34.02 -21.23
C VAL A 188 7.16 -33.83 -21.67
N GLY A 189 6.96 -33.12 -22.78
CA GLY A 189 5.63 -32.99 -23.38
C GLY A 189 5.18 -34.23 -24.14
N ALA A 190 4.17 -34.06 -25.00
CA ALA A 190 3.73 -35.13 -25.90
C ALA A 190 4.87 -35.54 -26.85
N VAL A 191 5.19 -36.84 -26.89
CA VAL A 191 6.28 -37.40 -27.70
C VAL A 191 6.00 -37.18 -29.18
N LYS A 192 6.95 -36.58 -29.88
CA LYS A 192 6.90 -36.22 -31.32
C LYS A 192 8.25 -36.47 -31.99
N GLY A 193 8.89 -37.60 -31.68
CA GLY A 193 10.24 -37.91 -32.16
C GLY A 193 11.26 -36.84 -31.71
N GLU A 194 12.17 -36.47 -32.61
CA GLU A 194 13.20 -35.44 -32.37
C GLU A 194 12.63 -34.05 -32.03
N ASN A 195 11.35 -33.79 -32.34
CA ASN A 195 10.65 -32.53 -32.10
C ASN A 195 9.83 -32.53 -30.80
N THR A 196 10.04 -33.53 -29.94
CA THR A 196 9.38 -33.60 -28.63
C THR A 196 9.66 -32.33 -27.81
N PRO A 197 8.64 -31.59 -27.36
CA PRO A 197 8.85 -30.39 -26.58
C PRO A 197 9.34 -30.75 -25.18
N ILE A 198 10.48 -30.17 -24.80
CA ILE A 198 11.02 -30.23 -23.45
C ILE A 198 10.72 -28.90 -22.76
N TYR A 199 10.20 -28.98 -21.53
CA TYR A 199 9.88 -27.85 -20.68
C TYR A 199 10.80 -27.82 -19.47
N TYR A 200 10.89 -26.65 -18.82
CA TYR A 200 11.62 -26.47 -17.57
C TYR A 200 10.98 -25.40 -16.70
N LEU A 201 11.29 -25.44 -15.41
CA LEU A 201 10.99 -24.35 -14.49
C LEU A 201 12.12 -23.31 -14.55
N THR A 202 11.76 -22.04 -14.75
CA THR A 202 12.73 -20.94 -14.66
C THR A 202 13.23 -20.79 -13.22
N VAL A 203 14.38 -20.12 -13.04
CA VAL A 203 14.93 -19.83 -11.69
C VAL A 203 13.89 -19.17 -10.78
N GLY A 204 13.05 -18.26 -11.33
CA GLY A 204 11.98 -17.61 -10.57
C GLY A 204 10.89 -18.58 -10.11
N GLU A 205 10.51 -19.56 -10.94
CA GLU A 205 9.52 -20.58 -10.56
C GLU A 205 10.10 -21.60 -9.58
N GLN A 206 11.38 -21.96 -9.73
CA GLN A 206 12.09 -22.82 -8.77
C GLN A 206 12.15 -22.17 -7.38
N ARG A 207 12.41 -20.86 -7.32
CA ARG A 207 12.43 -20.11 -6.06
C ARG A 207 11.06 -20.14 -5.36
N LYS A 208 9.96 -20.08 -6.09
CA LYS A 208 8.61 -20.20 -5.49
C LYS A 208 8.39 -21.56 -4.80
N ILE A 209 8.96 -22.64 -5.32
CA ILE A 209 8.92 -23.95 -4.63
C ILE A 209 9.78 -23.88 -3.36
N GLN A 210 10.99 -23.32 -3.45
CA GLN A 210 11.92 -23.22 -2.32
C GLN A 210 11.37 -22.35 -1.18
N ASP A 211 10.67 -21.27 -1.52
CA ASP A 211 10.03 -20.35 -0.60
C ASP A 211 8.69 -20.91 -0.05
N GLY A 212 8.29 -22.12 -0.44
CA GLY A 212 7.07 -22.77 0.04
C GLY A 212 5.76 -22.26 -0.56
N ILE A 213 5.81 -21.42 -1.60
CA ILE A 213 4.62 -20.92 -2.31
C ILE A 213 3.93 -22.06 -3.08
N TYR A 214 4.71 -22.99 -3.63
CA TYR A 214 4.19 -24.20 -4.26
C TYR A 214 4.78 -25.43 -3.56
N THR A 215 3.92 -26.23 -2.95
CA THR A 215 4.35 -27.47 -2.29
C THR A 215 4.46 -28.58 -3.31
N VAL A 216 5.59 -29.29 -3.34
CA VAL A 216 5.73 -30.50 -4.19
C VAL A 216 4.88 -31.62 -3.57
N THR A 217 3.84 -32.04 -4.28
CA THR A 217 2.91 -33.10 -3.86
C THR A 217 3.32 -34.48 -4.37
N GLY A 218 4.21 -34.54 -5.36
CA GLY A 218 4.73 -35.78 -5.93
C GLY A 218 5.62 -35.55 -7.14
N ARG A 219 5.86 -36.61 -7.90
CA ARG A 219 6.55 -36.56 -9.20
C ARG A 219 5.71 -37.28 -10.25
N ASP A 220 5.71 -36.74 -11.46
CA ASP A 220 5.10 -37.36 -12.64
C ASP A 220 6.00 -38.51 -13.12
N THR A 221 5.47 -39.31 -14.03
CA THR A 221 6.13 -40.47 -14.66
C THR A 221 7.45 -40.12 -15.36
N ASP A 222 7.61 -38.89 -15.86
CA ASP A 222 8.84 -38.39 -16.46
C ASP A 222 9.88 -37.88 -15.42
N GLY A 223 9.54 -37.96 -14.13
CA GLY A 223 10.37 -37.49 -13.01
C GLY A 223 10.19 -36.02 -12.66
N SER A 224 9.37 -35.27 -13.41
CA SER A 224 9.08 -33.87 -13.16
C SER A 224 8.24 -33.68 -11.89
N VAL A 225 8.45 -32.56 -11.18
CA VAL A 225 7.69 -32.27 -9.96
C VAL A 225 6.23 -31.99 -10.28
N VAL A 226 5.34 -32.52 -9.43
CA VAL A 226 3.93 -32.14 -9.36
C VAL A 226 3.77 -31.25 -8.13
N THR A 227 3.20 -30.06 -8.31
CA THR A 227 3.00 -29.10 -7.23
C THR A 227 1.54 -28.99 -6.84
N SER A 228 1.26 -28.46 -5.65
CA SER A 228 -0.07 -27.99 -5.29
C SER A 228 -0.58 -26.96 -6.29
N THR A 229 -1.91 -26.92 -6.44
CA THR A 229 -2.59 -25.79 -7.06
C THR A 229 -2.93 -24.84 -5.93
N LEU A 230 -2.58 -23.56 -6.07
CA LEU A 230 -3.03 -22.56 -5.10
C LEU A 230 -4.51 -22.28 -5.34
N ASP A 231 -5.34 -22.37 -4.31
CA ASP A 231 -6.69 -21.83 -4.35
C ASP A 231 -6.64 -20.31 -4.56
N SER A 232 -7.73 -19.70 -5.06
CA SER A 232 -7.76 -18.25 -5.29
C SER A 232 -7.37 -17.45 -4.04
N ASP A 233 -7.73 -17.97 -2.87
CA ASP A 233 -7.63 -17.25 -1.60
C ASP A 233 -6.24 -17.40 -0.96
N GLU A 234 -5.45 -18.39 -1.38
CA GLU A 234 -4.05 -18.56 -0.96
C GLU A 234 -3.04 -17.89 -1.93
N ARG A 235 -3.51 -17.44 -3.10
CA ARG A 235 -2.64 -16.80 -4.10
C ARG A 235 -2.25 -15.40 -3.66
N ARG A 236 -1.03 -15.30 -3.13
CA ARG A 236 -0.37 -14.01 -2.91
C ARG A 236 0.23 -13.49 -4.20
N VAL A 237 -0.27 -12.38 -4.71
CA VAL A 237 0.21 -11.78 -5.96
C VAL A 237 0.42 -10.29 -5.81
N ILE A 238 1.41 -9.77 -6.53
CA ILE A 238 1.55 -8.33 -6.76
C ILE A 238 0.67 -8.00 -7.98
N PRO A 239 -0.26 -7.04 -7.88
CA PRO A 239 -1.15 -6.73 -8.99
C PRO A 239 -0.40 -6.11 -10.17
N SER A 240 -0.97 -6.26 -11.37
CA SER A 240 -0.42 -5.60 -12.57
C SER A 240 -0.68 -4.09 -12.54
N THR A 241 -0.13 -3.33 -13.49
CA THR A 241 -0.39 -1.88 -13.62
C THR A 241 -1.75 -1.54 -14.24
N GLN A 242 -2.62 -2.52 -14.47
CA GLN A 242 -3.98 -2.31 -14.96
C GLN A 242 -4.97 -3.00 -14.03
N TRP A 243 -5.74 -2.22 -13.28
CA TRP A 243 -6.70 -2.70 -12.30
C TRP A 243 -8.10 -2.62 -12.89
N ARG A 244 -8.73 -3.78 -13.07
CA ARG A 244 -10.13 -3.89 -13.48
C ARG A 244 -10.85 -4.81 -12.50
N VAL A 245 -11.15 -4.23 -11.34
CA VAL A 245 -11.66 -4.95 -10.18
C VAL A 245 -13.04 -4.41 -9.85
N ALA A 246 -14.01 -5.29 -9.60
CA ALA A 246 -15.39 -4.87 -9.42
C ALA A 246 -15.57 -3.98 -8.17
N SER A 247 -14.79 -4.25 -7.12
CA SER A 247 -14.79 -3.48 -5.85
C SER A 247 -14.33 -2.02 -6.03
N HIS A 248 -13.69 -1.68 -7.15
CA HIS A 248 -13.17 -0.33 -7.37
C HIS A 248 -14.20 0.64 -7.98
N ASP A 249 -15.44 0.18 -8.22
CA ASP A 249 -16.53 1.03 -8.71
C ASP A 249 -16.87 2.16 -7.72
N SER A 250 -16.53 3.40 -8.10
CA SER A 250 -16.74 4.61 -7.30
C SER A 250 -18.22 4.99 -7.14
N THR A 251 -19.11 4.50 -8.01
CA THR A 251 -20.56 4.71 -7.85
C THR A 251 -21.11 3.82 -6.75
N GLN A 252 -20.76 2.53 -6.74
CA GLN A 252 -21.24 1.58 -5.73
C GLN A 252 -20.56 1.81 -4.38
N TYR A 253 -19.24 1.89 -4.39
CA TYR A 253 -18.43 1.82 -3.17
C TYR A 253 -17.80 3.16 -2.76
N GLY A 254 -18.07 4.22 -3.53
CA GLY A 254 -17.91 5.61 -3.13
C GLY A 254 -19.26 6.22 -2.78
N SER A 255 -20.02 6.64 -3.81
CA SER A 255 -21.23 7.45 -3.64
C SER A 255 -22.38 6.73 -2.93
N ARG A 256 -22.75 5.52 -3.39
CA ARG A 256 -23.85 4.75 -2.77
C ARG A 256 -23.50 4.27 -1.37
N MET A 257 -22.25 3.90 -1.15
CA MET A 257 -21.75 3.58 0.19
C MET A 257 -21.87 4.79 1.11
N LEU A 258 -21.34 5.96 0.71
CA LEU A 258 -21.41 7.18 1.54
C LEU A 258 -22.85 7.53 1.95
N MET A 259 -23.82 7.41 1.03
CA MET A 259 -25.24 7.66 1.34
C MET A 259 -25.83 6.74 2.41
N ARG A 260 -25.21 5.58 2.69
CA ARG A 260 -25.63 4.70 3.80
C ARG A 260 -25.12 5.20 5.15
N PHE A 261 -23.90 5.75 5.18
CA PHE A 261 -23.28 6.26 6.40
C PHE A 261 -23.87 7.61 6.80
N ILE A 262 -24.08 8.50 5.83
CA ILE A 262 -24.58 9.85 6.07
C ILE A 262 -25.79 10.15 5.16
N PRO A 263 -26.97 9.58 5.48
CA PRO A 263 -28.20 9.85 4.73
C PRO A 263 -28.44 11.36 4.59
N ASP A 264 -29.03 11.77 3.48
CA ASP A 264 -29.37 13.16 3.14
C ASP A 264 -28.20 14.13 2.93
N ARG A 265 -26.96 13.70 3.15
CA ARG A 265 -25.75 14.49 2.87
C ARG A 265 -25.12 14.05 1.56
N ARG A 266 -24.84 15.00 0.67
CA ARG A 266 -24.28 14.73 -0.67
C ARG A 266 -22.84 15.22 -0.76
N PHE A 267 -21.96 14.34 -1.20
CA PHE A 267 -20.59 14.69 -1.57
C PHE A 267 -20.32 14.23 -3.01
N PRO A 268 -19.80 15.11 -3.88
CA PRO A 268 -19.50 14.75 -5.25
C PRO A 268 -18.23 13.89 -5.32
N PHE A 269 -18.31 12.77 -6.03
CA PHE A 269 -17.16 11.93 -6.42
C PHE A 269 -16.28 11.41 -5.26
N PRO A 270 -16.84 10.87 -4.16
CA PRO A 270 -16.02 10.16 -3.17
C PRO A 270 -15.30 8.98 -3.83
N LYS A 271 -14.06 8.73 -3.41
CA LYS A 271 -13.31 7.55 -3.85
C LYS A 271 -14.00 6.27 -3.37
N SER A 272 -13.86 5.19 -4.14
CA SER A 272 -14.26 3.86 -3.67
C SER A 272 -13.45 3.50 -2.42
N LEU A 273 -14.13 3.06 -1.36
CA LEU A 273 -13.47 2.57 -0.15
C LEU A 273 -12.45 1.47 -0.47
N TYR A 274 -12.87 0.46 -1.24
CA TYR A 274 -12.04 -0.70 -1.56
C TYR A 274 -10.86 -0.35 -2.46
N ALA A 275 -11.01 0.64 -3.37
CA ALA A 275 -9.89 1.07 -4.20
C ALA A 275 -8.77 1.72 -3.37
N VAL A 276 -9.14 2.50 -2.35
CA VAL A 276 -8.18 3.10 -1.40
C VAL A 276 -7.59 2.03 -0.48
N GLU A 277 -8.43 1.15 0.07
CA GLU A 277 -8.02 0.02 0.92
C GLU A 277 -6.98 -0.86 0.21
N ASP A 278 -7.23 -1.28 -1.02
CA ASP A 278 -6.28 -2.10 -1.79
C ASP A 278 -4.98 -1.35 -2.10
N ALA A 279 -5.07 -0.07 -2.50
CA ALA A 279 -3.88 0.73 -2.76
C ALA A 279 -2.96 0.85 -1.53
N LEU A 280 -3.53 0.97 -0.33
CA LEU A 280 -2.81 0.96 0.93
C LEU A 280 -2.31 -0.44 1.30
N ARG A 281 -3.16 -1.47 1.19
CA ARG A 281 -2.85 -2.87 1.54
C ARG A 281 -1.56 -3.35 0.88
N PHE A 282 -1.32 -3.00 -0.37
CA PHE A 282 -0.09 -3.40 -1.09
C PHE A 282 1.20 -2.88 -0.46
N PHE A 283 1.16 -1.85 0.39
CA PHE A 283 2.35 -1.29 1.02
C PHE A 283 2.35 -1.40 2.55
N LEU A 284 1.20 -1.75 3.14
CA LEU A 284 0.99 -1.76 4.59
C LEU A 284 0.78 -3.15 5.19
N ALA A 285 0.66 -4.20 4.37
CA ALA A 285 0.37 -5.57 4.86
C ALA A 285 1.41 -6.10 5.88
N ASP A 286 2.65 -5.62 5.85
CA ASP A 286 3.72 -5.97 6.79
C ASP A 286 4.06 -4.83 7.78
N LYS A 287 3.22 -3.78 7.85
CA LYS A 287 3.42 -2.59 8.69
C LYS A 287 2.18 -2.34 9.56
N PRO A 288 1.99 -3.12 10.65
CA PRO A 288 0.83 -2.98 11.52
C PRO A 288 0.79 -1.62 12.24
N ASP A 289 1.92 -0.94 12.45
CA ASP A 289 1.98 0.34 13.19
C ASP A 289 2.18 1.57 12.30
N ALA A 290 1.93 1.42 10.99
CA ALA A 290 2.18 2.47 10.00
C ALA A 290 1.38 3.76 10.28
N VAL A 291 1.96 4.91 9.92
CA VAL A 291 1.25 6.20 9.90
C VAL A 291 0.89 6.55 8.46
N VAL A 292 -0.39 6.80 8.21
CA VAL A 292 -0.95 7.16 6.90
C VAL A 292 -1.45 8.60 6.97
N ILE A 293 -0.88 9.48 6.16
CA ILE A 293 -1.27 10.89 6.10
C ILE A 293 -2.00 11.17 4.79
N ASP A 294 -3.22 11.68 4.89
CA ASP A 294 -4.00 12.18 3.76
C ASP A 294 -4.27 13.67 3.91
N PHE A 295 -3.51 14.49 3.19
CA PHE A 295 -3.65 15.95 3.21
C PHE A 295 -4.61 16.50 2.16
N PHE A 296 -5.44 15.63 1.57
CA PHE A 296 -6.59 15.93 0.73
C PHE A 296 -7.77 15.01 1.10
N ALA A 297 -8.07 14.90 2.40
CA ALA A 297 -8.94 13.86 2.92
C ALA A 297 -10.36 13.84 2.33
N GLY A 298 -10.90 15.01 1.96
CA GLY A 298 -12.23 15.14 1.35
C GLY A 298 -13.27 14.42 2.20
N SER A 299 -13.94 13.40 1.65
CA SER A 299 -14.94 12.63 2.41
C SER A 299 -14.37 11.77 3.54
N GLY A 300 -13.06 11.64 3.72
CA GLY A 300 -12.45 10.79 4.76
C GLY A 300 -12.36 9.31 4.37
N THR A 301 -12.26 9.00 3.08
CA THR A 301 -12.20 7.60 2.60
C THR A 301 -10.92 6.90 3.07
N THR A 302 -9.79 7.63 3.17
CA THR A 302 -8.50 7.06 3.58
C THR A 302 -8.51 6.58 5.03
N ALA A 303 -8.99 7.38 5.99
CA ALA A 303 -9.10 6.93 7.38
C ALA A 303 -10.05 5.74 7.51
N HIS A 304 -11.17 5.76 6.78
CA HIS A 304 -12.08 4.61 6.73
C HIS A 304 -11.36 3.33 6.23
N ALA A 305 -10.57 3.42 5.17
CA ALA A 305 -9.78 2.30 4.68
C ALA A 305 -8.72 1.82 5.70
N VAL A 306 -8.08 2.73 6.44
CA VAL A 306 -7.11 2.37 7.49
C VAL A 306 -7.79 1.61 8.63
N MET A 307 -8.94 2.09 9.12
CA MET A 307 -9.73 1.39 10.16
C MET A 307 -10.11 -0.03 9.71
N ARG A 308 -10.49 -0.19 8.43
CA ARG A 308 -10.76 -1.51 7.86
C ARG A 308 -9.55 -2.42 7.83
N LEU A 309 -8.37 -1.91 7.49
CA LEU A 309 -7.14 -2.71 7.50
C LEU A 309 -6.79 -3.16 8.91
N ASN A 310 -6.91 -2.27 9.91
CA ASN A 310 -6.70 -2.63 11.32
C ASN A 310 -7.67 -3.71 11.79
N HIS A 311 -8.96 -3.58 11.46
CA HIS A 311 -9.97 -4.59 11.79
C HIS A 311 -9.63 -5.98 11.20
N GLN A 312 -9.15 -6.01 9.95
CA GLN A 312 -8.84 -7.25 9.24
C GLN A 312 -7.65 -8.03 9.81
N ASP A 313 -6.60 -7.34 10.25
CA ASP A 313 -5.32 -7.96 10.63
C ASP A 313 -4.88 -7.68 12.07
N GLY A 314 -5.72 -7.00 12.86
CA GLY A 314 -5.42 -6.59 14.23
C GLY A 314 -4.32 -5.53 14.33
N GLY A 315 -4.01 -4.83 13.23
CA GLY A 315 -3.02 -3.76 13.21
C GLY A 315 -3.43 -2.53 14.02
N HIS A 316 -2.45 -1.64 14.21
CA HIS A 316 -2.58 -0.39 14.96
C HIS A 316 -2.13 0.80 14.11
N ARG A 317 -2.51 0.80 12.83
CA ARG A 317 -2.14 1.84 11.88
C ARG A 317 -2.89 3.12 12.22
N ARG A 318 -2.20 4.25 12.17
CA ARG A 318 -2.75 5.56 12.49
C ARG A 318 -3.04 6.32 11.21
N SER A 319 -4.19 6.99 11.14
CA SER A 319 -4.54 7.88 10.04
C SER A 319 -4.56 9.34 10.49
N ILE A 320 -3.84 10.20 9.77
CA ILE A 320 -3.87 11.65 9.96
C ILE A 320 -4.52 12.25 8.71
N MET A 321 -5.67 12.89 8.89
CA MET A 321 -6.40 13.54 7.81
C MET A 321 -6.28 15.06 7.92
N VAL A 322 -6.03 15.72 6.79
CA VAL A 322 -6.11 17.17 6.68
C VAL A 322 -7.09 17.50 5.55
N THR A 323 -8.11 18.28 5.89
CA THR A 323 -9.08 18.83 4.94
C THR A 323 -9.38 20.28 5.31
N ASN A 324 -9.77 21.07 4.33
CA ASN A 324 -10.41 22.35 4.57
C ASN A 324 -11.92 22.15 4.84
N ASN A 325 -12.58 23.19 5.35
CA ASN A 325 -14.04 23.22 5.52
C ASN A 325 -14.71 24.05 4.42
N GLU A 326 -14.34 23.79 3.16
CA GLU A 326 -14.92 24.54 2.03
C GLU A 326 -16.35 24.11 1.74
N VAL A 327 -17.15 25.04 1.19
CA VAL A 327 -18.51 24.78 0.68
C VAL A 327 -18.49 24.72 -0.85
N SER A 328 -19.51 24.13 -1.47
CA SER A 328 -19.60 24.14 -2.94
C SER A 328 -19.81 25.56 -3.48
N ALA A 329 -19.45 25.80 -4.75
CA ALA A 329 -19.63 27.11 -5.38
C ALA A 329 -21.10 27.60 -5.37
N THR A 330 -22.06 26.67 -5.46
CA THR A 330 -23.49 26.98 -5.38
C THR A 330 -23.90 27.39 -3.96
N GLU A 331 -23.42 26.68 -2.95
CA GLU A 331 -23.66 26.99 -1.54
C GLU A 331 -23.00 28.32 -1.15
N GLU A 332 -21.75 28.55 -1.55
CA GLU A 332 -21.06 29.83 -1.37
C GLU A 332 -21.89 30.99 -1.93
N THR A 333 -22.40 30.85 -3.17
CA THR A 333 -23.24 31.90 -3.77
C THR A 333 -24.51 32.15 -2.96
N SER A 334 -25.16 31.09 -2.46
CA SER A 334 -26.36 31.16 -1.64
C SER A 334 -26.10 31.82 -0.27
N LEU A 335 -25.05 31.38 0.42
CA LEU A 335 -24.63 31.88 1.73
C LEU A 335 -24.26 33.36 1.66
N ARG A 336 -23.48 33.76 0.66
CA ARG A 336 -23.12 35.18 0.45
C ARG A 336 -24.33 36.05 0.20
N ARG A 337 -25.34 35.58 -0.56
CA ARG A 337 -26.60 36.33 -0.77
C ARG A 337 -27.39 36.50 0.52
N LYS A 338 -27.30 35.55 1.46
CA LYS A 338 -27.91 35.64 2.79
C LYS A 338 -27.08 36.44 3.79
N GLY A 339 -25.89 36.92 3.39
CA GLY A 339 -25.01 37.73 4.21
C GLY A 339 -23.94 36.95 4.99
N HIS A 340 -23.93 35.61 4.89
CA HIS A 340 -22.95 34.77 5.58
C HIS A 340 -21.59 34.77 4.86
N ARG A 341 -20.53 34.60 5.64
CA ARG A 341 -19.12 34.58 5.23
C ARG A 341 -18.43 33.33 5.78
N PRO A 342 -17.27 32.92 5.21
CA PRO A 342 -16.43 31.90 5.83
C PRO A 342 -16.14 32.25 7.29
N GLY A 343 -16.29 31.28 8.18
CA GLY A 343 -16.22 31.44 9.63
C GLY A 343 -17.57 31.64 10.34
N ASP A 344 -18.64 31.99 9.61
CA ASP A 344 -19.98 32.06 10.21
C ASP A 344 -20.53 30.65 10.47
N PRO A 345 -21.27 30.40 11.57
CA PRO A 345 -21.79 29.07 11.90
C PRO A 345 -22.59 28.41 10.78
N GLU A 346 -23.40 29.17 10.04
CA GLU A 346 -24.18 28.66 8.91
C GLU A 346 -23.33 28.29 7.70
N TRP A 347 -22.15 28.90 7.57
CA TRP A 347 -21.17 28.55 6.54
C TRP A 347 -20.43 27.27 6.91
N GLU A 348 -19.87 27.23 8.12
CA GLU A 348 -19.09 26.09 8.59
C GLU A 348 -19.94 24.82 8.69
N ALA A 349 -21.23 24.94 9.06
CA ALA A 349 -22.16 23.82 9.10
C ALA A 349 -22.39 23.13 7.75
N LEU A 350 -22.08 23.78 6.62
CA LEU A 350 -22.17 23.22 5.27
C LEU A 350 -20.80 22.84 4.68
N GLY A 351 -19.71 23.14 5.39
CA GLY A 351 -18.37 22.86 4.92
C GLY A 351 -18.06 21.37 4.88
N ILE A 352 -17.18 20.94 3.97
CA ILE A 352 -16.88 19.51 3.75
C ILE A 352 -16.45 18.80 5.04
N CYS A 353 -15.63 19.42 5.87
CA CYS A 353 -15.11 18.81 7.09
C CYS A 353 -16.25 18.46 8.06
N ASP A 354 -17.04 19.46 8.45
CA ASP A 354 -18.11 19.30 9.44
C ASP A 354 -19.35 18.59 8.86
N PHE A 355 -19.67 18.86 7.60
CA PHE A 355 -20.87 18.32 6.98
C PHE A 355 -20.67 16.89 6.45
N ILE A 356 -19.48 16.51 6.00
CA ILE A 356 -19.23 15.22 5.33
C ILE A 356 -18.20 14.38 6.07
N THR A 357 -17.00 14.92 6.32
CA THR A 357 -15.85 14.14 6.80
C THR A 357 -16.07 13.60 8.20
N LYS A 358 -16.28 14.47 9.21
CA LYS A 358 -16.47 14.03 10.61
C LYS A 358 -17.65 13.06 10.75
N PRO A 359 -18.84 13.35 10.18
CA PRO A 359 -19.99 12.47 10.30
C PRO A 359 -19.80 11.12 9.61
N ARG A 360 -19.08 11.05 8.48
CA ARG A 360 -18.76 9.75 7.85
C ARG A 360 -17.85 8.92 8.76
N ILE A 361 -16.84 9.54 9.37
CA ILE A 361 -15.86 8.86 10.19
C ILE A 361 -16.49 8.36 11.48
N GLU A 362 -17.25 9.21 12.18
CA GLU A 362 -18.04 8.82 13.35
C GLU A 362 -19.01 7.67 13.02
N ALA A 363 -19.68 7.74 11.86
CA ALA A 363 -20.56 6.68 11.42
C ALA A 363 -19.84 5.36 11.11
N ALA A 364 -18.62 5.43 10.56
CA ALA A 364 -17.79 4.24 10.32
C ALA A 364 -17.32 3.58 11.61
N ILE A 365 -16.98 4.38 12.61
CA ILE A 365 -16.54 3.93 13.94
C ILE A 365 -17.69 3.29 14.70
N THR A 366 -18.84 3.97 14.76
CA THR A 366 -19.97 3.59 15.62
C THR A 366 -20.95 2.61 14.98
N GLY A 367 -20.96 2.52 13.64
CA GLY A 367 -22.00 1.78 12.91
C GLY A 367 -23.37 2.49 12.88
N LEU A 368 -23.42 3.76 13.33
CA LEU A 368 -24.64 4.57 13.41
C LEU A 368 -24.58 5.77 12.45
N THR A 369 -25.69 6.12 11.84
CA THR A 369 -25.81 7.35 11.05
C THR A 369 -25.76 8.59 11.98
N PRO A 370 -25.59 9.82 11.43
CA PRO A 370 -25.68 11.04 12.24
C PRO A 370 -27.03 11.24 12.97
N SER A 371 -28.08 10.54 12.55
CA SER A 371 -29.39 10.51 13.24
C SER A 371 -29.50 9.43 14.32
N GLY A 372 -28.45 8.62 14.53
CA GLY A 372 -28.42 7.53 15.50
C GLY A 372 -29.05 6.22 15.01
N GLU A 373 -29.33 6.07 13.71
CA GLU A 373 -29.90 4.85 13.14
C GLU A 373 -28.79 3.87 12.75
N THR A 374 -29.05 2.55 12.85
CA THR A 374 -28.07 1.55 12.41
C THR A 374 -27.86 1.58 10.90
N ILE A 375 -26.59 1.53 10.49
CA ILE A 375 -26.22 1.55 9.07
C ILE A 375 -26.57 0.22 8.42
N ARG A 376 -27.33 0.27 7.34
CA ARG A 376 -27.79 -0.94 6.63
C ARG A 376 -26.74 -1.48 5.65
N GLY A 377 -26.62 -2.80 5.64
CA GLY A 377 -25.79 -3.54 4.70
C GLY A 377 -24.45 -3.97 5.31
N GLU A 378 -23.63 -4.60 4.47
CA GLU A 378 -22.38 -5.22 4.89
C GLU A 378 -21.21 -4.62 4.12
N TYR A 379 -20.08 -4.58 4.80
CA TYR A 379 -18.79 -4.56 4.15
C TYR A 379 -18.62 -5.85 3.31
N GLN A 380 -18.03 -5.72 2.13
CA GLN A 380 -17.98 -6.77 1.10
C GLN A 380 -16.54 -7.09 0.70
N PHE A 381 -16.37 -8.16 -0.08
CA PHE A 381 -15.12 -8.64 -0.69
C PHE A 381 -14.14 -9.27 0.28
N THR A 382 -13.40 -8.46 1.04
CA THR A 382 -12.43 -8.92 2.03
C THR A 382 -13.04 -8.74 3.40
N ASP A 383 -13.06 -9.83 4.17
CA ASP A 383 -13.57 -9.85 5.54
C ASP A 383 -14.97 -9.22 5.67
N PRO A 384 -16.03 -9.90 5.17
CA PRO A 384 -17.37 -9.34 5.17
C PRO A 384 -17.98 -9.35 6.58
N PHE A 385 -18.46 -8.19 7.02
CA PHE A 385 -19.21 -8.04 8.28
C PHE A 385 -20.23 -6.89 8.18
N PRO A 386 -21.25 -6.86 9.06
CA PRO A 386 -22.25 -5.78 9.07
C PRO A 386 -21.65 -4.40 9.32
N MET A 387 -22.06 -3.39 8.54
CA MET A 387 -21.64 -2.01 8.78
C MET A 387 -22.16 -1.46 10.11
N SER A 388 -23.23 -2.04 10.64
CA SER A 388 -23.83 -1.70 11.94
C SER A 388 -22.95 -2.02 13.14
N ASP A 389 -21.96 -2.91 12.96
CA ASP A 389 -21.07 -3.33 14.05
C ASP A 389 -20.00 -2.26 14.33
N GLY A 390 -19.83 -1.30 13.41
CA GLY A 390 -18.81 -0.27 13.52
C GLY A 390 -17.40 -0.84 13.30
N LEU A 391 -16.39 -0.02 13.58
CA LEU A 391 -14.98 -0.39 13.49
C LEU A 391 -14.26 -0.27 14.84
N GLU A 392 -14.93 0.24 15.89
CA GLU A 392 -14.41 0.39 17.26
C GLU A 392 -13.04 1.09 17.35
N GLU A 393 -12.87 2.19 16.61
CA GLU A 393 -11.63 2.98 16.57
C GLU A 393 -11.81 4.33 17.29
N ASN A 394 -10.73 4.91 17.82
CA ASN A 394 -10.75 6.26 18.38
C ASN A 394 -10.56 7.33 17.28
N VAL A 395 -11.16 8.50 17.46
CA VAL A 395 -10.95 9.65 16.57
C VAL A 395 -11.01 10.95 17.35
N GLU A 396 -10.12 11.86 17.01
CA GLU A 396 -10.11 13.22 17.51
C GLU A 396 -10.12 14.21 16.35
N PHE A 397 -10.89 15.31 16.50
CA PHE A 397 -11.04 16.33 15.47
C PHE A 397 -10.55 17.68 15.99
N PHE A 398 -9.53 18.21 15.32
CA PHE A 398 -8.93 19.49 15.70
C PHE A 398 -9.06 20.52 14.59
N THR A 399 -9.35 21.76 14.97
CA THR A 399 -9.31 22.91 14.07
C THR A 399 -7.97 23.60 14.20
N LEU A 400 -7.19 23.67 13.12
CA LEU A 400 -5.94 24.41 13.10
C LEU A 400 -6.22 25.90 12.82
N THR A 401 -5.93 26.75 13.79
CA THR A 401 -6.14 28.21 13.74
C THR A 401 -4.81 28.97 13.85
N TYR A 402 -4.86 30.28 13.60
CA TYR A 402 -3.80 31.20 14.00
C TYR A 402 -4.22 31.90 15.30
N GLU A 403 -3.31 31.98 16.26
CA GLU A 403 -3.58 32.57 17.57
C GLU A 403 -3.07 34.01 17.71
N ASP A 404 -3.75 34.82 18.53
CA ASP A 404 -3.33 36.20 18.82
C ASP A 404 -2.06 36.20 19.69
N PRO A 405 -0.97 36.86 19.26
CA PRO A 405 0.29 36.89 20.00
C PRO A 405 0.18 37.31 21.48
N ARG A 406 -0.86 38.05 21.86
CA ARG A 406 -1.10 38.47 23.26
C ARG A 406 -1.65 37.34 24.11
N VAL A 407 -2.52 36.49 23.55
CA VAL A 407 -3.03 35.28 24.22
C VAL A 407 -1.89 34.28 24.39
N VAL A 408 -1.06 34.17 23.35
CA VAL A 408 0.17 33.36 23.34
C VAL A 408 1.17 33.80 24.41
N GLY A 409 1.40 35.11 24.54
CA GLY A 409 2.35 35.68 25.51
C GLY A 409 1.84 35.71 26.96
N ALA A 410 0.59 35.34 27.20
CA ALA A 410 -0.02 35.24 28.52
C ALA A 410 -0.25 33.78 28.95
N ASP A 411 0.32 32.81 28.21
CA ASP A 411 0.25 31.36 28.45
C ASP A 411 -1.17 30.78 28.54
N MET A 412 -2.15 31.48 27.95
CA MET A 412 -3.56 31.08 27.92
C MET A 412 -3.93 30.24 26.69
N ALA A 413 -2.94 29.85 25.87
CA ALA A 413 -3.16 29.20 24.57
C ALA A 413 -2.78 27.69 24.56
N PHE A 414 -2.75 27.03 25.71
CA PHE A 414 -2.38 25.61 25.80
C PHE A 414 -3.33 24.72 24.96
N GLU A 415 -4.64 24.97 25.05
CA GLU A 415 -5.67 24.24 24.28
C GLU A 415 -5.36 24.22 22.77
N ALA A 416 -4.78 25.29 22.23
CA ALA A 416 -4.45 25.39 20.81
C ALA A 416 -3.30 24.46 20.37
N ILE A 417 -2.40 24.07 21.28
CA ILE A 417 -1.26 23.19 20.97
C ILE A 417 -1.39 21.77 21.53
N ALA A 418 -2.30 21.56 22.49
CA ALA A 418 -2.58 20.25 23.07
C ALA A 418 -2.68 19.12 22.03
N PRO A 419 -3.37 19.33 20.88
CA PRO A 419 -3.43 18.31 19.83
C PRO A 419 -2.08 17.92 19.25
N LEU A 420 -1.16 18.88 19.11
CA LEU A 420 0.19 18.66 18.58
C LEU A 420 1.03 17.82 19.54
N LEU A 421 0.86 18.02 20.85
CA LEU A 421 1.53 17.24 21.89
C LEU A 421 1.04 15.79 21.87
N TRP A 422 -0.27 15.60 21.83
CA TRP A 422 -0.89 14.28 21.74
C TRP A 422 -0.49 13.53 20.46
N MET A 423 -0.48 14.20 19.31
CA MET A 423 -0.01 13.60 18.06
C MET A 423 1.47 13.21 18.12
N ARG A 424 2.33 14.05 18.73
CA ARG A 424 3.76 13.72 18.92
C ARG A 424 3.94 12.53 19.87
N ALA A 425 3.07 12.39 20.86
CA ALA A 425 3.02 11.25 21.78
C ALA A 425 2.43 9.97 21.16
N GLY A 426 2.05 10.00 19.89
CA GLY A 426 1.60 8.83 19.15
C GLY A 426 0.10 8.70 18.99
N ALA A 427 -0.69 9.68 19.45
CA ALA A 427 -2.15 9.79 19.28
C ALA A 427 -2.95 8.60 19.84
N ARG A 428 -2.61 8.17 21.06
CA ARG A 428 -3.31 7.09 21.78
C ARG A 428 -4.00 7.65 23.02
N GLY A 429 -5.20 7.13 23.30
CA GLY A 429 -5.99 7.55 24.45
C GLY A 429 -6.50 8.99 24.35
N GLU A 430 -7.06 9.48 25.45
CA GLU A 430 -7.60 10.83 25.56
C GLU A 430 -6.48 11.89 25.62
N PRO A 431 -6.61 13.00 24.88
CA PRO A 431 -5.63 14.10 24.95
C PRO A 431 -5.78 14.91 26.25
N ILE A 432 -4.65 15.37 26.81
CA ILE A 432 -4.63 16.44 27.82
C ILE A 432 -5.03 17.74 27.11
N THR A 433 -6.22 18.24 27.40
CA THR A 433 -6.78 19.43 26.73
C THR A 433 -6.60 20.72 27.51
N SER A 434 -6.44 20.67 28.83
CA SER A 434 -6.35 21.85 29.70
C SER A 434 -5.12 21.86 30.59
N THR A 435 -4.77 23.04 31.11
CA THR A 435 -3.68 23.21 32.07
C THR A 435 -4.10 22.84 33.49
N THR A 436 -3.12 22.52 34.32
CA THR A 436 -3.29 22.35 35.77
C THR A 436 -2.24 23.17 36.53
N ASP A 437 -2.44 23.40 37.82
CA ASP A 437 -1.46 24.10 38.67
C ASP A 437 -0.16 23.30 38.89
N THR A 438 -0.09 22.05 38.43
CA THR A 438 1.05 21.15 38.67
C THR A 438 1.45 20.39 37.41
N PHE A 439 0.87 19.22 37.18
CA PHE A 439 1.10 18.39 36.00
C PHE A 439 -0.18 17.66 35.59
N ALA A 440 -0.18 17.11 34.38
CA ALA A 440 -1.20 16.20 33.88
C ALA A 440 -0.54 14.99 33.20
N LEU A 441 -1.20 13.83 33.26
CA LEU A 441 -0.79 12.59 32.61
C LEU A 441 -1.92 12.07 31.72
N ALA A 442 -1.54 11.56 30.57
CA ALA A 442 -2.33 10.71 29.69
C ALA A 442 -1.57 9.38 29.49
N ASP A 443 -2.16 8.46 28.73
CA ASP A 443 -1.65 7.10 28.58
C ASP A 443 -0.20 7.05 28.06
N THR A 444 0.10 7.87 27.06
CA THR A 444 1.40 7.88 26.38
C THR A 444 2.27 9.09 26.69
N TYR A 445 1.74 10.12 27.36
CA TYR A 445 2.50 11.33 27.66
C TYR A 445 2.08 12.08 28.90
N GLY A 446 2.96 12.94 29.40
CA GLY A 446 2.69 13.86 30.49
C GLY A 446 3.14 15.28 30.19
N VAL A 447 2.50 16.25 30.84
CA VAL A 447 2.88 17.67 30.76
C VAL A 447 3.12 18.19 32.18
N LEU A 448 4.33 18.67 32.43
CA LEU A 448 4.70 19.36 33.66
C LEU A 448 4.55 20.87 33.47
N PHE A 449 3.51 21.44 34.09
CA PHE A 449 3.21 22.87 34.03
C PHE A 449 3.98 23.69 35.07
N ALA A 450 4.27 23.10 36.25
CA ALA A 450 4.94 23.78 37.34
C ALA A 450 6.19 23.01 37.81
N ILE A 451 7.36 23.68 37.76
CA ILE A 451 8.67 23.05 38.03
C ILE A 451 8.82 22.59 39.49
N ASP A 452 8.13 23.21 40.43
CA ASP A 452 8.10 22.80 41.84
C ASP A 452 7.40 21.43 42.04
N ALA A 453 6.51 21.04 41.12
CA ALA A 453 5.86 19.72 41.12
C ALA A 453 6.72 18.60 40.49
N ALA A 454 7.94 18.87 40.02
CA ALA A 454 8.77 17.92 39.27
C ALA A 454 9.01 16.58 39.99
N GLY A 455 9.17 16.58 41.31
CA GLY A 455 9.37 15.36 42.09
C GLY A 455 8.12 14.46 42.10
N ALA A 456 6.95 15.06 42.27
CA ALA A 456 5.67 14.33 42.23
C ALA A 456 5.35 13.83 40.82
N PHE A 457 5.65 14.65 39.80
CA PHE A 457 5.53 14.26 38.40
C PHE A 457 6.39 13.05 38.06
N ALA A 458 7.68 13.05 38.44
CA ALA A 458 8.58 11.93 38.18
C ALA A 458 8.07 10.62 38.83
N ALA A 459 7.58 10.69 40.07
CA ALA A 459 6.99 9.52 40.75
C ALA A 459 5.74 9.01 40.03
N ALA A 460 4.91 9.91 39.51
CA ALA A 460 3.70 9.54 38.77
C ALA A 460 4.02 8.93 37.40
N VAL A 461 5.03 9.46 36.69
CA VAL A 461 5.55 8.89 35.43
C VAL A 461 6.14 7.50 35.65
N ASP A 462 6.84 7.28 36.75
CA ASP A 462 7.35 5.96 37.11
C ASP A 462 6.22 4.94 37.33
N HIS A 463 5.12 5.37 37.94
CA HIS A 463 3.97 4.52 38.19
C HIS A 463 3.17 4.19 36.91
N ALA A 464 3.06 5.14 35.98
CA ALA A 464 2.28 4.98 34.75
C ALA A 464 2.81 3.88 33.82
N GLY A 465 4.12 3.60 33.83
CA GLY A 465 4.75 2.48 33.11
C GLY A 465 4.84 2.65 31.58
N GLU A 466 3.73 2.98 30.93
CA GLU A 466 3.54 3.04 29.46
C GLU A 466 3.79 4.42 28.85
N LEU A 467 4.00 5.44 29.68
CA LEU A 467 4.29 6.81 29.24
C LEU A 467 5.62 6.88 28.48
N GLU A 468 5.56 7.38 27.24
CA GLU A 468 6.70 7.45 26.31
C GLU A 468 7.30 8.86 26.23
N VAL A 469 6.50 9.92 26.41
CA VAL A 469 6.95 11.31 26.21
C VAL A 469 6.57 12.21 27.40
N ALA A 470 7.48 13.04 27.88
CA ALA A 470 7.22 14.06 28.89
C ALA A 470 7.53 15.46 28.35
N PHE A 471 6.52 16.33 28.34
CA PHE A 471 6.67 17.74 28.01
C PHE A 471 6.89 18.56 29.27
N ILE A 472 7.93 19.39 29.27
CA ILE A 472 8.33 20.18 30.44
C ILE A 472 8.23 21.65 30.07
N VAL A 473 7.35 22.38 30.75
CA VAL A 473 7.10 23.81 30.51
C VAL A 473 8.09 24.64 31.30
N THR A 474 9.07 25.22 30.62
CA THR A 474 10.06 26.12 31.21
C THR A 474 10.88 26.84 30.14
N ASP A 475 11.16 28.11 30.38
CA ASP A 475 12.10 28.90 29.58
C ASP A 475 13.57 28.70 30.04
N ASP A 476 13.82 28.01 31.17
CA ASP A 476 15.16 27.81 31.75
C ASP A 476 15.73 26.41 31.40
N GLU A 477 16.81 26.40 30.62
CA GLU A 477 17.55 25.18 30.25
C GLU A 477 18.03 24.38 31.48
N LYS A 478 18.49 25.04 32.54
CA LYS A 478 18.99 24.34 33.74
C LYS A 478 17.84 23.67 34.49
N GLN A 479 16.66 24.28 34.52
CA GLN A 479 15.48 23.67 35.12
C GLN A 479 15.04 22.46 34.31
N PHE A 480 14.97 22.59 32.98
CA PHE A 480 14.67 21.49 32.08
C PHE A 480 15.60 20.28 32.30
N GLN A 481 16.91 20.49 32.28
CA GLN A 481 17.90 19.41 32.47
C GLN A 481 17.77 18.74 33.84
N ARG A 482 17.44 19.50 34.89
CA ARG A 482 17.20 18.95 36.22
C ARG A 482 15.97 18.06 36.27
N VAL A 483 14.86 18.48 35.66
CA VAL A 483 13.64 17.66 35.59
C VAL A 483 13.86 16.43 34.72
N ALA A 484 14.51 16.58 33.57
CA ALA A 484 14.80 15.46 32.67
C ALA A 484 15.64 14.38 33.35
N ALA A 485 16.59 14.76 34.22
CA ALA A 485 17.40 13.82 34.99
C ALA A 485 16.63 13.06 36.08
N LEU A 486 15.43 13.52 36.47
CA LEU A 486 14.55 12.81 37.41
C LEU A 486 13.67 11.76 36.71
N LEU A 487 13.50 11.89 35.39
CA LEU A 487 12.62 11.02 34.63
C LEU A 487 13.33 9.75 34.17
N PRO A 488 12.58 8.64 33.97
CA PRO A 488 13.18 7.39 33.52
C PRO A 488 13.79 7.52 32.13
N ALA A 489 14.91 6.84 31.89
CA ALA A 489 15.61 6.89 30.60
C ALA A 489 14.79 6.42 29.38
N ARG A 490 13.67 5.71 29.62
CA ARG A 490 12.73 5.29 28.57
C ARG A 490 11.85 6.44 28.05
N VAL A 491 11.73 7.53 28.80
CA VAL A 491 10.83 8.65 28.51
C VAL A 491 11.57 9.72 27.73
N GLU A 492 11.10 10.06 26.53
CA GLU A 492 11.60 11.21 25.78
C GLU A 492 11.16 12.50 26.47
N THR A 493 12.12 13.38 26.80
CA THR A 493 11.83 14.67 27.42
C THR A 493 11.88 15.79 26.39
N VAL A 494 10.83 16.59 26.31
CA VAL A 494 10.70 17.71 25.37
C VAL A 494 10.49 19.01 26.15
N ARG A 495 11.36 20.01 25.93
CA ARG A 495 11.16 21.34 26.51
C ARG A 495 10.10 22.10 25.71
N LEU A 496 9.08 22.60 26.40
CA LEU A 496 8.16 23.60 25.90
C LEU A 496 8.47 24.94 26.57
N TYR A 497 8.48 26.02 25.81
CA TYR A 497 8.52 27.36 26.39
C TYR A 497 7.22 27.63 27.16
N GLU A 498 7.26 28.50 28.18
CA GLU A 498 6.06 28.95 28.91
C GLU A 498 4.97 29.38 27.93
N SER A 499 5.40 30.15 26.93
CA SER A 499 4.63 30.41 25.73
C SER A 499 4.67 29.21 24.78
N TYR A 500 3.81 28.23 25.04
CA TYR A 500 3.69 26.95 24.36
C TYR A 500 3.81 26.99 22.82
N LEU A 501 3.17 27.97 22.18
CA LEU A 501 3.12 28.13 20.73
C LEU A 501 4.48 28.49 20.12
N ARG A 502 5.39 29.11 20.87
CA ARG A 502 6.75 29.42 20.36
C ARG A 502 7.52 28.18 19.95
N THR A 503 7.20 27.04 20.55
CA THR A 503 7.78 25.74 20.18
C THR A 503 7.35 25.30 18.77
N PHE A 504 6.19 25.77 18.31
CA PHE A 504 5.53 25.35 17.07
C PHE A 504 5.47 26.46 16.00
N GLU A 505 6.13 27.59 16.20
CA GLU A 505 6.19 28.68 15.22
C GLU A 505 6.92 28.23 13.94
N ILE A 506 6.21 28.27 12.80
CA ILE A 506 6.75 27.95 11.47
C ILE A 506 7.11 29.26 10.76
N ASN A 507 8.28 29.31 10.11
CA ASN A 507 8.83 30.50 9.41
C ASN A 507 9.31 31.63 10.33
N THR A 508 9.88 31.31 11.50
CA THR A 508 10.82 32.25 12.14
C THR A 508 12.02 32.36 11.20
N GLY A 509 12.22 33.50 10.56
CA GLY A 509 13.25 33.72 9.54
C GLY A 509 14.69 33.57 10.05
N LYS A 510 15.11 32.34 10.34
CA LYS A 510 16.48 31.90 10.54
C LYS A 510 16.77 30.71 9.63
N GLU A 511 16.77 30.97 8.33
CA GLU A 511 17.72 30.38 7.37
C GLU A 511 18.40 31.53 6.63
#